data_AF-A0A1D6IHN4-F1
#
_entry.id   AF-A0A1D6IHN4-F1
#
_cell.length_a   1.000
_cell.length_b   1.000
_cell.length_c   1.000
_cell.angle_alpha   90.00
_cell.angle_beta   90.00
_cell.angle_gamma   90.00
#
_symmetry.space_group_name_H-M   'P 1'
#
loop_
_entity.id
_entity.type
_entity.pdbx_description
1 polymer ?
#
loop_
_entity_poly.entity_id
_entity_poly.type
_entity_poly.pdbx_seq_one_letter_code
_entity_poly.pdbx_strand_id
1 'polypeptide(L)'
;MGDFIPQEELEKFMARCNDAAAQKATKEAAEKAKIQADNIGHKLLSKMGWREGEGLGSERRGRADPVMAGDVKKDHLGVGAVQPGEVTSEDDIYEQYKKRMMLGYRYRPNPLNNPRKSYY
;
A
#
# COMPACT_ATOMS: atom_id res chain seq x y z
N MET A 1 -21.06 -17.53 -11.73
CA MET A 1 -20.03 -16.89 -12.58
C MET A 1 -18.72 -17.00 -11.84
N GLY A 2 -17.65 -17.51 -12.45
CA GLY A 2 -16.37 -17.65 -11.76
C GLY A 2 -15.83 -16.28 -11.36
N ASP A 3 -15.47 -16.10 -10.09
CA ASP A 3 -14.69 -14.95 -9.66
C ASP A 3 -13.27 -15.16 -10.22
N PHE A 4 -12.90 -14.36 -11.22
CA PHE A 4 -11.58 -14.43 -11.86
C PHE A 4 -10.52 -13.61 -11.12
N ILE A 5 -10.88 -13.00 -9.98
CA ILE A 5 -9.98 -12.16 -9.19
C ILE A 5 -9.08 -13.06 -8.34
N PRO A 6 -7.74 -12.96 -8.47
CA PRO A 6 -6.82 -13.66 -7.57
C PRO A 6 -7.07 -13.27 -6.11
N GLN A 7 -6.98 -14.23 -5.19
CA GLN A 7 -7.28 -14.01 -3.77
C GLN A 7 -6.50 -12.83 -3.17
N GLU A 8 -5.20 -12.72 -3.48
CA GLU A 8 -4.34 -11.64 -2.99
C GLU A 8 -4.81 -10.25 -3.46
N GLU A 9 -5.35 -10.15 -4.67
CA GLU A 9 -5.85 -8.90 -5.24
C GLU A 9 -7.23 -8.54 -4.67
N LEU A 10 -8.06 -9.55 -4.40
CA LEU A 10 -9.31 -9.37 -3.69
C LEU A 10 -9.07 -8.89 -2.25
N GLU A 11 -8.08 -9.46 -1.55
CA GLU A 11 -7.71 -9.06 -0.19
C GLU A 11 -7.20 -7.61 -0.15
N LYS A 12 -6.35 -7.21 -1.10
CA LYS A 12 -5.91 -5.81 -1.22
C LYS A 12 -7.08 -4.87 -1.51
N PHE A 13 -8.01 -5.28 -2.37
CA PHE A 13 -9.22 -4.52 -2.67
C PHE A 13 -10.07 -4.31 -1.41
N MET A 14 -10.34 -5.38 -0.65
CA MET A 14 -11.12 -5.31 0.59
C MET A 14 -10.40 -4.56 1.71
N ALA A 15 -9.06 -4.62 1.75
CA ALA A 15 -8.26 -3.83 2.69
C ALA A 15 -8.34 -2.33 2.40
N ARG A 16 -8.40 -1.92 1.12
CA ARG A 16 -8.62 -0.52 0.73
C ARG A 16 -10.05 -0.04 0.98
N CYS A 17 -11.05 -0.92 0.86
CA CYS A 17 -12.43 -0.62 1.29
C CYS A 17 -12.54 -0.35 2.80
N ASN A 18 -11.65 -0.93 3.61
CA ASN A 18 -11.73 -0.88 5.07
C ASN A 18 -10.53 -0.10 5.63
N ASP A 19 -10.70 1.21 5.80
CA ASP A 19 -9.67 2.14 6.30
C ASP A 19 -8.94 1.63 7.55
N ALA A 20 -9.67 1.00 8.48
CA ALA A 20 -9.09 0.48 9.72
C ALA A 20 -8.10 -0.67 9.48
N ALA A 21 -8.36 -1.53 8.50
CA ALA A 21 -7.47 -2.63 8.14
C ALA A 21 -6.21 -2.12 7.41
N ALA A 22 -6.37 -1.15 6.50
CA ALA A 22 -5.26 -0.51 5.82
C ALA A 22 -4.33 0.22 6.81
N GLN A 23 -4.89 1.01 7.74
CA GLN A 23 -4.11 1.69 8.78
C GLN A 23 -3.41 0.72 9.74
N LYS A 24 -4.05 -0.41 10.07
CA LYS A 24 -3.43 -1.45 10.90
C LYS A 24 -2.25 -2.10 10.18
N ALA A 25 -2.40 -2.43 8.90
CA ALA A 25 -1.35 -3.05 8.10
C ALA A 25 -0.14 -2.13 7.92
N THR A 26 -0.34 -0.82 7.70
CA THR A 26 0.76 0.14 7.61
C THR A 26 1.50 0.29 8.93
N LYS A 27 0.78 0.32 10.05
CA LYS A 27 1.38 0.35 11.40
C LYS A 27 2.18 -0.93 11.69
N GLU A 28 1.64 -2.11 11.39
CA GLU A 28 2.35 -3.37 11.57
C GLU A 28 3.58 -3.49 10.67
N ALA A 29 3.51 -3.00 9.43
CA ALA A 29 4.66 -2.94 8.53
C ALA A 29 5.75 -2.00 9.06
N ALA A 30 5.35 -0.84 9.61
CA ALA A 30 6.27 0.09 10.25
C ALA A 30 6.96 -0.52 11.48
N GLU A 31 6.21 -1.22 12.34
CA GLU A 31 6.78 -1.93 13.50
C GLU A 31 7.77 -3.03 13.07
N LYS A 32 7.45 -3.80 12.03
CA LYS A 32 8.36 -4.83 11.47
C LYS A 32 9.62 -4.23 10.85
N ALA A 33 9.54 -3.02 10.31
CA ALA A 33 10.66 -2.33 9.68
C ALA A 33 11.58 -1.61 10.69
N LYS A 34 11.23 -1.57 11.97
CA LYS A 34 12.09 -0.96 13.01
C LYS A 34 13.43 -1.69 13.11
N ILE A 35 14.49 -0.91 13.23
CA ILE A 35 15.85 -1.43 13.42
C ILE A 35 15.92 -2.07 14.81
N GLN A 36 16.06 -3.39 14.82
CA GLN A 36 16.12 -4.18 16.05
C GLN A 36 17.46 -4.01 16.79
N ALA A 37 17.48 -4.29 18.09
CA ALA A 37 18.64 -4.08 18.96
C ALA A 37 19.85 -4.98 18.64
N ASP A 38 19.64 -6.08 17.92
CA ASP A 38 20.68 -6.98 17.44
C ASP A 38 21.47 -6.40 16.25
N ASN A 39 20.88 -5.44 15.52
CA ASN A 39 21.48 -4.75 14.39
C ASN A 39 22.73 -3.95 14.78
N ILE A 40 23.78 -4.02 13.95
CA ILE A 40 25.05 -3.30 14.19
C ILE A 40 24.84 -1.79 14.22
N GLY A 41 24.02 -1.24 13.32
CA GLY A 41 23.71 0.19 13.27
C GLY A 41 23.01 0.68 14.53
N HIS A 42 22.04 -0.09 15.04
CA HIS A 42 21.39 0.21 16.32
C HIS A 42 22.41 0.29 17.46
N LYS A 43 23.28 -0.71 17.59
CA LYS A 43 24.32 -0.75 18.64
C LYS A 43 25.29 0.43 18.55
N LEU A 44 25.67 0.82 17.33
CA LEU A 44 26.56 1.96 17.11
C LEU A 44 25.90 3.28 17.50
N LEU A 45 24.64 3.50 17.09
CA LEU A 45 23.87 4.69 17.47
C LEU A 45 23.70 4.76 18.99
N SER A 46 23.33 3.65 19.64
CA SER A 46 23.21 3.60 21.10
C SER A 46 24.52 3.95 21.82
N LYS A 47 25.66 3.47 21.33
CA LYS A 47 26.98 3.82 21.87
C LYS A 47 27.33 5.29 21.72
N MET A 48 26.82 5.95 20.67
CA MET A 48 26.95 7.39 20.46
C MET A 48 25.93 8.21 21.25
N GLY A 49 25.13 7.57 22.12
CA GLY A 49 24.19 8.23 23.02
C GLY A 49 22.78 8.42 22.45
N TRP A 50 22.50 7.90 21.25
CA TRP A 50 21.13 7.86 20.70
C TRP A 50 20.29 6.81 21.43
N ARG A 51 18.99 7.06 21.57
CA ARG A 51 18.03 6.15 22.20
C ARG A 51 16.92 5.81 21.22
N GLU A 52 16.40 4.58 21.31
CA GLU A 52 15.30 4.15 20.44
C GLU A 52 14.10 5.09 20.59
N GLY A 53 13.50 5.47 19.45
CA GLY A 53 12.38 6.42 19.38
C GLY A 53 12.78 7.89 19.48
N GLU A 54 14.06 8.20 19.69
CA GLU A 54 14.55 9.57 19.77
C GLU A 54 14.96 10.13 18.41
N GLY A 55 14.67 11.42 18.18
CA GLY A 55 15.12 12.15 17.01
C GLY A 55 16.63 12.42 17.03
N LEU A 56 17.24 12.53 15.86
CA LEU A 56 18.66 12.89 15.72
C LEU A 56 18.87 14.42 15.79
N GLY A 57 20.14 14.84 15.95
CA GLY A 57 20.55 16.24 16.04
C GLY A 57 20.87 16.69 17.48
N SER A 58 21.49 17.86 17.62
CA SER A 58 21.94 18.40 18.92
C SER A 58 20.81 18.51 19.95
N GLU A 59 19.64 18.92 19.49
CA GLU A 59 18.44 19.10 20.32
C GLU A 59 17.42 17.98 20.14
N ARG A 60 17.80 16.86 19.50
CA ARG A 60 16.94 15.68 19.27
C ARG A 60 15.62 15.98 18.55
N ARG A 61 15.55 17.10 17.81
CA ARG A 61 14.36 17.53 17.05
C ARG A 61 14.24 16.91 15.66
N GLY A 62 15.20 16.08 15.25
CA GLY A 62 15.10 15.33 14.01
C GLY A 62 13.91 14.36 14.04
N ARG A 63 13.43 13.97 12.87
CA ARG A 63 12.35 12.98 12.76
C ARG A 63 12.84 11.61 13.27
N ALA A 64 12.09 11.00 14.19
CA ALA A 64 12.40 9.67 14.72
C ALA A 64 11.93 8.56 13.75
N ASP A 65 10.75 8.73 13.16
CA ASP A 65 10.17 7.77 12.23
C ASP A 65 10.57 8.06 10.78
N PRO A 66 10.81 7.05 9.94
CA PRO A 66 11.01 7.26 8.51
C PRO A 66 9.86 8.03 7.85
N VAL A 67 10.17 8.74 6.76
CA VAL A 67 9.14 9.33 5.89
C VAL A 67 8.64 8.25 4.94
N MET A 68 7.33 8.02 4.91
CA MET A 68 6.73 7.12 3.92
C MET A 68 6.77 7.79 2.55
N ALA A 69 7.30 7.08 1.55
CA ALA A 69 7.42 7.59 0.18
C ALA A 69 6.05 7.71 -0.56
N GLY A 70 4.96 7.21 0.05
CA GLY A 70 3.65 7.14 -0.58
C GLY A 70 3.61 6.11 -1.71
N ASP A 71 2.64 6.25 -2.61
CA ASP A 71 2.51 5.39 -3.78
C ASP A 71 3.60 5.68 -4.82
N VAL A 72 4.34 4.64 -5.18
CA VAL A 72 5.31 4.72 -6.29
C VAL A 72 4.52 4.76 -7.59
N LYS A 73 4.69 5.83 -8.36
CA LYS A 73 4.06 5.98 -9.68
C LYS A 73 4.55 4.88 -10.63
N LYS A 74 3.65 3.99 -11.04
CA LYS A 74 3.91 2.91 -12.01
C LYS A 74 3.32 3.16 -13.39
N ASP A 75 2.48 4.20 -13.51
CA ASP A 75 1.81 4.56 -14.75
C ASP A 75 2.44 5.81 -15.40
N HIS A 76 1.87 6.20 -16.54
CA HIS A 76 2.27 7.39 -17.30
C HIS A 76 1.23 8.51 -17.20
N LEU A 77 0.31 8.45 -16.23
CA LEU A 77 -0.76 9.44 -16.10
C LEU A 77 -0.24 10.76 -15.54
N GLY A 78 -1.02 11.83 -15.71
CA GLY A 78 -0.71 13.14 -15.11
C GLY A 78 -0.79 13.11 -13.59
N VAL A 79 -0.17 14.09 -12.92
CA VAL A 79 -0.34 14.27 -11.47
C VAL A 79 -1.81 14.56 -11.17
N GLY A 80 -2.37 13.89 -10.17
CA GLY A 80 -3.79 14.01 -9.81
C GLY A 80 -4.76 13.19 -10.67
N ALA A 81 -4.26 12.39 -11.60
CA ALA A 81 -5.10 11.43 -12.31
C ALA A 81 -5.57 10.33 -11.35
N VAL A 82 -6.88 10.12 -11.28
CA VAL A 82 -7.49 9.04 -10.50
C VAL A 82 -7.75 7.86 -11.42
N GLN A 83 -7.29 6.67 -11.05
CA GLN A 83 -7.64 5.47 -11.79
C GLN A 83 -9.11 5.12 -11.50
N PRO A 84 -9.97 4.98 -12.51
CA PRO A 84 -11.41 4.76 -12.29
C PRO A 84 -11.73 3.45 -11.55
N GLY A 85 -10.80 2.48 -11.58
CA GLY A 85 -10.92 1.22 -10.85
C GLY A 85 -10.35 1.23 -9.43
N GLU A 86 -9.78 2.35 -8.97
CA GLU A 86 -9.24 2.47 -7.63
C GLU A 86 -10.35 2.73 -6.62
N VAL A 87 -10.40 1.92 -5.56
CA VAL A 87 -11.39 2.07 -4.48
C VAL A 87 -10.91 3.14 -3.51
N THR A 88 -11.83 4.01 -3.13
CA THR A 88 -11.66 4.97 -2.05
C THR A 88 -12.65 4.66 -0.93
N SER A 89 -12.31 5.07 0.29
CA SER A 89 -13.16 4.88 1.47
C SER A 89 -14.47 5.68 1.41
N GLU A 90 -14.55 6.63 0.49
CA GLU A 90 -15.71 7.46 0.19
C GLU A 90 -16.68 6.80 -0.80
N ASP A 91 -16.29 5.67 -1.42
CA ASP A 91 -17.15 4.95 -2.36
C ASP A 91 -18.34 4.31 -1.63
N ASP A 92 -19.54 4.50 -2.18
CA ASP A 92 -20.72 3.78 -1.71
C ASP A 92 -20.66 2.27 -2.06
N ILE A 93 -21.59 1.50 -1.50
CA ILE A 93 -21.65 0.04 -1.70
C ILE A 93 -21.75 -0.33 -3.19
N TYR A 94 -22.41 0.49 -4.00
CA TYR A 94 -22.62 0.23 -5.42
C TYR A 94 -21.34 0.51 -6.24
N GLU A 95 -20.64 1.61 -5.98
CA GLU A 95 -19.36 1.92 -6.61
C GLU A 95 -18.27 0.93 -6.19
N GLN A 96 -18.24 0.50 -4.93
CA GLN A 96 -17.36 -0.60 -4.49
C GLN A 96 -17.67 -1.89 -5.27
N TYR A 97 -18.94 -2.27 -5.40
CA TYR A 97 -19.32 -3.45 -6.18
C TYR A 97 -18.87 -3.35 -7.64
N LYS A 98 -19.12 -2.20 -8.28
CA LYS A 98 -18.73 -1.92 -9.67
C LYS A 98 -17.22 -1.97 -9.86
N LYS A 99 -16.43 -1.35 -8.97
CA LYS A 99 -14.96 -1.39 -9.00
C LYS A 99 -14.42 -2.82 -8.79
N ARG A 100 -15.04 -3.61 -7.90
CA ARG A 100 -14.73 -5.04 -7.74
C ARG A 100 -14.99 -5.81 -9.02
N MET A 101 -16.12 -5.55 -9.68
CA MET A 101 -16.47 -6.19 -10.95
C MET A 101 -15.47 -5.79 -12.05
N MET A 102 -15.06 -4.52 -12.11
CA MET A 102 -13.99 -4.04 -13.01
C MET A 102 -12.64 -4.75 -12.76
N LEU A 103 -12.28 -4.98 -11.50
CA LEU A 103 -11.09 -5.75 -11.15
C LEU A 103 -11.16 -7.17 -11.72
N GLY A 104 -12.31 -7.84 -11.62
CA GLY A 104 -12.54 -9.17 -12.18
C GLY A 104 -12.38 -9.24 -13.70
N TYR A 105 -12.80 -8.21 -14.42
CA TYR A 105 -12.62 -8.16 -15.88
C TYR A 105 -11.14 -8.07 -16.30
N ARG A 106 -10.27 -7.47 -15.49
CA ARG A 106 -8.82 -7.41 -15.77
C ARG A 106 -8.18 -8.80 -15.84
N TYR A 107 -8.61 -9.72 -14.98
CA TYR A 107 -8.06 -11.07 -14.88
C TYR A 107 -8.84 -12.11 -15.69
N ARG A 108 -9.97 -11.71 -16.30
CA ARG A 108 -10.77 -12.62 -17.11
C ARG A 108 -10.03 -12.95 -18.42
N PRO A 109 -9.91 -14.23 -18.79
CA PRO A 109 -9.33 -14.62 -20.07
C PRO A 109 -10.07 -13.97 -21.24
N ASN A 110 -9.34 -13.39 -22.18
CA ASN A 110 -9.93 -12.77 -23.36
C ASN A 110 -10.51 -13.87 -24.27
N PRO A 111 -11.83 -13.89 -24.57
CA PRO A 111 -12.44 -14.90 -25.43
C PRO A 111 -11.95 -14.88 -26.87
N LEU A 112 -11.30 -13.78 -27.30
CA LEU A 112 -10.65 -13.64 -28.62
C LEU A 112 -9.15 -14.00 -28.60
N ASN A 113 -8.63 -14.51 -27.48
CA ASN A 113 -7.23 -14.90 -27.27
C ASN A 113 -6.21 -13.82 -27.69
N ASN A 114 -6.59 -12.54 -27.60
CA ASN A 114 -5.73 -11.42 -27.98
C ASN A 114 -4.95 -10.93 -26.74
N PRO A 115 -3.62 -11.18 -26.66
CA PRO A 115 -2.81 -10.81 -25.50
C PRO A 115 -2.60 -9.30 -25.35
N ARG A 116 -2.99 -8.49 -26.36
CA ARG A 116 -2.82 -7.03 -26.37
C ARG A 116 -4.04 -6.25 -25.86
N LYS A 117 -5.15 -6.92 -25.55
CA LYS A 117 -6.35 -6.27 -25.02
C LYS A 117 -6.84 -7.02 -23.78
N SER A 118 -6.49 -6.49 -22.60
CA SER A 118 -7.29 -6.66 -21.40
C SER A 118 -8.69 -6.07 -21.63
N TYR A 119 -9.69 -6.46 -20.83
CA TYR A 119 -11.07 -5.99 -21.03
C TYR A 119 -11.21 -4.46 -21.01
N TYR A 120 -10.24 -3.73 -20.43
CA TYR A 120 -10.00 -2.29 -20.56
C TYR A 120 -8.49 -2.00 -20.36
#